data_AF-A0A2P6C6E6-F1
#
_entry.id   AF-A0A2P6C6E6-F1
#
_cell.length_a   1.000
_cell.length_b   1.000
_cell.length_c   1.000
_cell.angle_alpha   90.00
_cell.angle_beta   90.00
_cell.angle_gamma   90.00
#
_symmetry.space_group_name_H-M   'P 1'
#
loop_
_entity.id
_entity.type
_entity.pdbx_description
1 polymer ?
#
loop_
_entity_poly.entity_id
_entity_poly.type
_entity_poly.pdbx_seq_one_letter_code
_entity_poly.pdbx_strand_id
1 'polypeptide(L)'
;MKNNLSKILNIFIAVIAVIGAILFIRIFMTGEDDVQALSSSVGSIVGFSTILLYFAIGATVILSLIGLFRNPDNLKKTLLGVAVLGVVLVFAYFLADSNAVLDAQGKVLEGGDAGTSINQWVGTGIWYSVCLGLVASLFFVYDLVKGLIKS
;
A
#
# COMPACT_ATOMS: atom_id res chain seq x y z
N MET A 1 14.30 6.66 -32.06
CA MET A 1 13.79 5.35 -32.48
C MET A 1 12.60 4.98 -31.56
N LYS A 2 11.40 5.47 -31.86
CA LYS A 2 10.18 5.37 -31.02
C LYS A 2 9.03 5.00 -31.93
N ASN A 3 8.78 3.71 -32.19
CA ASN A 3 7.75 3.37 -33.19
C ASN A 3 6.95 2.08 -32.97
N ASN A 4 7.38 1.16 -32.11
CA ASN A 4 6.67 -0.12 -31.93
C ASN A 4 5.96 -0.22 -30.57
N LEU A 5 6.64 0.16 -29.47
CA LEU A 5 6.05 0.11 -28.12
C LEU A 5 4.87 1.08 -27.96
N SER A 6 5.00 2.32 -28.44
CA SER A 6 3.92 3.31 -28.37
C SER A 6 2.70 2.91 -29.21
N LYS A 7 2.91 2.22 -30.34
CA LYS A 7 1.81 1.67 -31.15
C LYS A 7 1.12 0.50 -30.44
N ILE A 8 1.89 -0.43 -29.87
CA ILE A 8 1.35 -1.56 -29.10
C ILE A 8 0.49 -1.07 -27.92
N LEU A 9 0.98 -0.04 -27.21
CA LEU A 9 0.29 0.52 -26.05
C LEU A 9 -1.00 1.23 -26.47
N ASN A 10 -0.97 2.00 -27.57
CA ASN A 10 -2.18 2.64 -28.09
C ASN A 10 -3.23 1.61 -28.54
N ILE A 11 -2.83 0.52 -29.21
CA ILE A 11 -3.74 -0.58 -29.55
C ILE A 11 -4.33 -1.19 -28.28
N PHE A 12 -3.52 -1.44 -27.26
CA PHE A 12 -3.96 -2.03 -26.00
C PHE A 12 -4.99 -1.15 -25.28
N ILE A 13 -4.72 0.16 -25.18
CA ILE A 13 -5.64 1.14 -24.59
C ILE A 13 -6.95 1.20 -25.39
N ALA A 14 -6.87 1.18 -26.73
CA ALA A 14 -8.05 1.19 -27.59
C ALA A 14 -8.93 -0.05 -27.36
N VAL A 15 -8.33 -1.24 -27.23
CA VAL A 15 -9.07 -2.48 -26.93
C VAL A 15 -9.79 -2.39 -25.58
N ILE A 16 -9.10 -1.90 -24.54
CA ILE A 16 -9.72 -1.69 -23.21
C ILE A 16 -10.90 -0.72 -23.30
N ALA A 17 -10.71 0.40 -24.00
CA ALA A 17 -11.75 1.41 -24.16
C ALA A 17 -12.97 0.86 -24.91
N VAL A 18 -12.76 0.08 -25.97
CA VAL A 18 -13.84 -0.56 -26.73
C VAL A 18 -14.61 -1.57 -25.87
N ILE A 19 -13.91 -2.43 -25.12
CA ILE A 19 -14.57 -3.40 -24.22
C ILE A 19 -15.39 -2.68 -23.15
N GLY A 20 -14.82 -1.64 -22.53
CA GLY A 20 -15.53 -0.81 -21.54
C GLY A 20 -16.77 -0.14 -22.14
N ALA A 21 -16.67 0.43 -23.35
CA ALA A 21 -17.78 1.05 -24.05
C ALA A 21 -18.90 0.05 -24.37
N ILE A 22 -18.56 -1.16 -24.83
CA ILE A 22 -19.55 -2.22 -25.11
C ILE A 22 -20.28 -2.63 -23.82
N LEU A 23 -19.54 -2.86 -22.73
CA LEU A 23 -20.14 -3.22 -21.44
C LEU A 23 -21.03 -2.10 -20.88
N PHE A 24 -20.62 -0.85 -21.09
CA PHE A 24 -21.41 0.32 -20.70
C PHE A 24 -22.70 0.44 -21.50
N ILE A 25 -22.63 0.33 -22.83
CA ILE A 25 -23.82 0.34 -23.71
C ILE A 25 -24.77 -0.79 -23.31
N ARG A 26 -24.26 -1.98 -22.97
CA ARG A 26 -25.07 -3.11 -22.52
C ARG A 26 -25.90 -2.79 -21.27
N ILE A 27 -25.36 -2.02 -20.33
CA ILE A 27 -26.09 -1.57 -19.14
C ILE A 27 -27.22 -0.62 -19.55
N PHE A 28 -26.94 0.35 -20.43
CA PHE A 28 -27.94 1.30 -20.91
C PHE A 28 -29.06 0.67 -21.75
N MET A 29 -28.76 -0.42 -22.46
CA MET A 29 -29.75 -1.16 -23.24
C MET A 29 -30.57 -2.15 -22.40
N THR A 30 -30.15 -2.45 -21.17
CA THR A 30 -30.91 -3.34 -20.28
C THR A 30 -31.98 -2.51 -19.58
N GLY A 31 -33.25 -2.79 -19.87
CA GLY A 31 -34.38 -2.10 -19.25
C GLY A 31 -34.39 -2.25 -17.74
N GLU A 32 -34.84 -1.21 -17.03
CA GLU A 32 -34.93 -1.18 -15.56
C GLU A 32 -35.89 -2.25 -15.01
N ASP A 33 -36.79 -2.73 -15.87
CA ASP A 33 -37.84 -3.71 -15.57
C ASP A 33 -37.28 -5.12 -15.29
N ASP A 34 -36.09 -5.43 -15.79
CA ASP A 34 -35.40 -6.71 -15.57
C ASP A 34 -34.19 -6.51 -14.64
N VAL A 35 -34.49 -6.49 -13.34
CA VAL A 35 -33.50 -6.30 -12.26
C VAL A 35 -32.37 -7.34 -12.32
N GLN A 36 -32.65 -8.57 -12.78
CA GLN A 36 -31.66 -9.64 -12.83
C GLN A 36 -30.70 -9.47 -14.02
N ALA A 37 -31.22 -9.08 -15.18
CA ALA A 37 -30.39 -8.72 -16.33
C ALA A 37 -29.56 -7.47 -16.03
N LEU A 38 -30.14 -6.46 -15.39
CA LEU A 38 -29.44 -5.21 -15.04
C LEU A 38 -28.29 -5.47 -14.06
N SER A 39 -28.54 -6.23 -13.00
CA SER A 39 -27.51 -6.61 -12.03
C SER A 39 -26.36 -7.40 -12.68
N SER A 40 -26.66 -8.26 -13.66
CA SER A 40 -25.65 -9.03 -14.37
C SER A 40 -24.80 -8.15 -15.31
N SER A 41 -25.43 -7.19 -15.99
CA SER A 41 -24.75 -6.22 -16.84
C SER A 41 -23.83 -5.29 -16.03
N VAL A 42 -24.29 -4.81 -14.88
CA VAL A 42 -23.47 -4.02 -13.94
C VAL A 42 -22.34 -4.87 -13.33
N GLY A 43 -22.62 -6.12 -12.95
CA GLY A 43 -21.59 -7.04 -12.47
C GLY A 43 -20.47 -7.24 -13.50
N SER A 44 -20.82 -7.29 -14.79
CA SER A 44 -19.84 -7.43 -15.88
C SER A 44 -18.89 -6.23 -16.00
N ILE A 45 -19.39 -4.99 -15.87
CA ILE A 45 -18.52 -3.79 -15.91
C ILE A 45 -17.65 -3.66 -14.66
N VAL A 46 -18.20 -4.02 -13.49
CA VAL A 46 -17.46 -4.00 -12.22
C VAL A 46 -16.36 -5.06 -12.23
N GLY A 47 -16.67 -6.27 -12.72
CA GLY A 47 -15.71 -7.36 -12.87
C GLY A 47 -14.57 -6.98 -13.82
N PHE A 48 -14.89 -6.41 -14.98
CA PHE A 48 -13.89 -5.89 -15.92
C PHE A 48 -12.99 -4.82 -15.29
N SER A 49 -13.58 -3.85 -14.58
CA SER A 49 -12.84 -2.79 -13.89
C SER A 49 -11.94 -3.33 -12.79
N THR A 50 -12.42 -4.32 -12.03
CA THR A 50 -11.64 -5.00 -10.97
C THR A 50 -10.44 -5.75 -11.55
N ILE A 51 -10.61 -6.45 -12.68
CA ILE A 51 -9.51 -7.12 -13.37
C ILE A 51 -8.47 -6.09 -13.85
N LEU A 52 -8.92 -4.97 -14.41
CA LEU A 52 -8.05 -3.86 -14.81
C LEU A 52 -7.28 -3.26 -13.64
N LEU A 53 -7.94 -3.11 -12.49
CA LEU A 53 -7.30 -2.66 -11.25
C LEU A 53 -6.18 -3.62 -10.83
N TYR A 54 -6.45 -4.93 -10.79
CA TYR A 54 -5.43 -5.92 -10.46
C TYR A 54 -4.29 -5.95 -11.47
N PHE A 55 -4.59 -5.80 -12.77
CA PHE A 55 -3.57 -5.66 -13.79
C PHE A 55 -2.71 -4.41 -13.59
N ALA A 56 -3.32 -3.26 -13.28
CA ALA A 56 -2.61 -2.01 -13.03
C ALA A 56 -1.71 -2.09 -11.78
N ILE A 57 -2.22 -2.67 -10.69
CA ILE A 57 -1.44 -2.92 -9.47
C ILE A 57 -0.26 -3.83 -9.81
N GLY A 58 -0.51 -4.96 -10.48
CA GLY A 58 0.53 -5.91 -10.88
C GLY A 58 1.60 -5.28 -11.78
N ALA A 59 1.19 -4.56 -12.82
CA ALA A 59 2.09 -3.86 -13.72
C ALA A 59 2.92 -2.80 -12.99
N THR A 60 2.30 -2.02 -12.10
CA THR A 60 2.98 -0.99 -11.31
C THR A 60 4.03 -1.62 -10.39
N VAL A 61 3.69 -2.69 -9.68
CA VAL A 61 4.62 -3.39 -8.79
C VAL A 61 5.78 -3.99 -9.59
N ILE A 62 5.51 -4.70 -10.68
CA ILE A 62 6.54 -5.32 -11.51
C ILE A 62 7.47 -4.27 -12.12
N LEU A 63 6.91 -3.22 -12.73
CA LEU A 63 7.71 -2.14 -13.34
C LEU A 63 8.50 -1.36 -12.29
N SER A 64 7.93 -1.13 -11.11
CA SER A 64 8.62 -0.49 -9.99
C SER A 64 9.82 -1.33 -9.53
N LEU A 65 9.64 -2.65 -9.36
CA LEU A 65 10.72 -3.57 -9.00
C LEU A 65 11.81 -3.63 -10.08
N ILE A 66 11.43 -3.80 -11.35
CA ILE A 66 12.39 -3.79 -12.47
C ILE A 66 13.14 -2.45 -12.52
N GLY A 67 12.44 -1.33 -12.35
CA GLY A 67 13.01 0.01 -12.31
C GLY A 67 14.00 0.19 -11.16
N LEU A 68 13.69 -0.39 -9.99
CA LEU A 68 14.57 -0.38 -8.83
C LEU A 68 15.85 -1.19 -9.09
N PHE A 69 15.73 -2.42 -9.58
CA PHE A 69 16.89 -3.29 -9.84
C PHE A 69 17.77 -2.82 -11.01
N ARG A 70 17.21 -2.15 -12.01
CA ARG A 70 18.00 -1.59 -13.13
C ARG A 70 18.74 -0.29 -12.77
N ASN A 71 18.34 0.38 -11.70
CA ASN A 71 18.98 1.61 -11.23
C ASN A 71 19.72 1.35 -9.91
N PRO A 72 21.02 1.00 -9.94
CA PRO A 72 21.76 0.63 -8.74
C PRO A 72 21.82 1.75 -7.70
N ASP A 73 21.79 3.02 -8.12
CA ASP A 73 21.77 4.16 -7.20
C ASP A 73 20.45 4.26 -6.43
N ASN A 74 19.32 4.04 -7.09
CA ASN A 74 18.01 4.04 -6.45
C ASN A 74 17.87 2.81 -5.53
N LEU A 75 18.35 1.65 -5.96
CA LEU A 75 18.37 0.44 -5.13
C LEU A 75 19.15 0.65 -3.84
N LYS A 76 20.35 1.24 -3.91
CA LYS A 76 21.16 1.55 -2.71
C LYS A 76 20.44 2.50 -1.76
N LYS A 77 19.81 3.56 -2.28
CA LYS A 77 19.05 4.52 -1.45
C LYS A 77 17.84 3.86 -0.77
N THR A 78 17.07 3.06 -1.50
CA THR A 78 15.94 2.33 -0.95
C THR A 78 16.41 1.30 0.08
N LEU A 79 17.47 0.54 -0.21
CA LEU A 79 18.02 -0.45 0.71
C LEU A 79 18.57 0.20 1.97
N LEU A 80 19.22 1.37 1.85
CA LEU A 80 19.65 2.16 3.00
C LEU A 80 18.46 2.62 3.84
N GLY A 81 17.39 3.09 3.20
CA GLY A 81 16.14 3.45 3.89
C GLY A 81 15.54 2.26 4.65
N VAL A 82 15.42 1.10 3.99
CA VAL A 82 14.94 -0.15 4.61
C VAL A 82 15.87 -0.60 5.75
N ALA A 83 17.18 -0.46 5.59
CA ALA A 83 18.15 -0.79 6.64
C ALA A 83 17.98 0.11 7.86
N VAL A 84 17.80 1.42 7.68
CA VAL A 84 17.52 2.34 8.79
C VAL A 84 16.21 1.97 9.49
N LEU A 85 15.15 1.67 8.74
CA LEU A 85 13.88 1.18 9.31
C LEU A 85 14.09 -0.12 10.09
N GLY A 86 14.91 -1.04 9.57
CA GLY A 86 15.28 -2.28 10.26
C GLY A 86 16.04 -2.02 11.57
N VAL A 87 16.97 -1.06 11.59
CA VAL A 87 17.68 -0.67 12.83
C VAL A 87 16.69 -0.12 13.87
N VAL A 88 15.75 0.73 13.46
CA VAL A 88 14.70 1.25 14.36
C VAL A 88 13.80 0.12 14.86
N LEU A 89 13.47 -0.86 14.02
CA LEU A 89 12.68 -2.03 14.41
C LEU A 89 13.41 -2.89 15.45
N VAL A 90 14.71 -3.15 15.25
CA VAL A 90 15.53 -3.89 16.23
C VAL A 90 15.61 -3.12 17.55
N PHE A 91 15.81 -1.81 17.49
CA PHE A 91 15.81 -0.97 18.70
C PHE A 91 14.47 -1.00 19.43
N ALA A 92 13.35 -0.93 18.69
CA ALA A 92 12.01 -1.05 19.24
C ALA A 92 11.75 -2.43 19.86
N TYR A 93 12.32 -3.49 19.28
CA TYR A 93 12.21 -4.85 19.81
C TYR A 93 12.93 -5.01 21.15
N PHE A 94 14.09 -4.37 21.34
CA PHE A 94 14.79 -4.35 22.62
C PHE A 94 14.07 -3.52 23.69
N LEU A 95 13.35 -2.48 23.27
CA LEU A 95 12.58 -1.63 24.17
C LEU A 95 11.22 -2.24 24.52
N ALA A 96 10.71 -3.13 23.66
CA ALA A 96 9.48 -3.87 23.88
C ALA A 96 9.65 -4.91 24.99
N ASP A 97 8.75 -4.82 25.97
CA ASP A 97 8.63 -5.79 27.04
C ASP A 97 7.63 -6.89 26.63
N SER A 98 7.75 -8.06 27.26
CA SER A 98 6.82 -9.19 27.15
C SER A 98 6.00 -9.40 28.43
N ASN A 99 5.97 -8.41 29.34
CA ASN A 99 5.14 -8.41 30.54
C ASN A 99 3.65 -8.58 30.23
N ALA A 100 2.91 -9.22 31.15
CA ALA A 100 1.49 -9.50 30.97
C ALA A 100 0.69 -8.21 30.72
N VAL A 101 -0.04 -8.16 29.60
CA VAL A 101 -0.91 -7.03 29.27
C VAL A 101 -2.28 -7.28 29.88
N LEU A 102 -2.65 -6.40 30.81
CA LEU A 102 -3.91 -6.50 31.55
C LEU A 102 -4.95 -5.56 30.94
N ASP A 103 -6.21 -6.00 30.95
CA ASP A 103 -7.35 -5.13 30.68
C ASP A 103 -7.62 -4.17 31.86
N ALA A 104 -8.60 -3.28 31.69
CA ALA A 104 -8.99 -2.32 32.74
C ALA A 104 -9.56 -3.01 34.01
N GLN A 105 -9.86 -4.30 33.94
CA GLN A 105 -10.38 -5.15 35.00
C GLN A 105 -9.30 -6.09 35.59
N GLY A 106 -8.04 -5.96 35.16
CA GLY A 106 -6.90 -6.74 35.64
C GLY A 106 -6.81 -8.17 35.08
N LYS A 107 -7.59 -8.52 34.05
CA LYS A 107 -7.49 -9.81 33.36
C LYS A 107 -6.47 -9.72 32.23
N VAL A 108 -5.68 -10.77 32.06
CA VAL A 108 -4.73 -10.89 30.94
C VAL A 108 -5.50 -10.89 29.60
N LEU A 109 -5.08 -10.03 28.68
CA LEU A 109 -5.62 -9.97 27.33
C LEU A 109 -5.21 -11.22 26.53
N GLU A 110 -6.07 -11.65 25.62
CA GLU A 110 -5.78 -12.76 24.72
C GLU A 110 -4.52 -12.45 23.88
N GLY A 111 -3.50 -13.30 23.97
CA GLY A 111 -2.19 -13.07 23.35
C GLY A 111 -1.29 -12.07 24.08
N GLY A 112 -1.71 -11.57 25.24
CA GLY A 112 -0.98 -10.68 26.15
C GLY A 112 -0.35 -11.40 27.34
N ASP A 113 -0.28 -12.74 27.32
CA ASP A 113 0.36 -13.51 28.39
C ASP A 113 1.85 -13.17 28.50
N ALA A 114 2.35 -13.20 29.73
CA ALA A 114 3.76 -12.90 30.02
C ALA A 114 4.69 -13.88 29.27
N GLY A 115 5.70 -13.34 28.59
CA GLY A 115 6.70 -14.13 27.87
C GLY A 115 6.22 -14.71 26.53
N THR A 116 5.03 -14.34 26.04
CA THR A 116 4.60 -14.74 24.69
C THR A 116 5.26 -13.90 23.61
N SER A 117 5.62 -14.56 22.49
CA SER A 117 6.19 -13.89 21.33
C SER A 117 5.23 -12.90 20.69
N ILE A 118 3.93 -13.19 20.71
CA ILE A 118 2.87 -12.31 20.19
C ILE A 118 2.89 -10.98 20.94
N ASN A 119 2.90 -11.01 22.27
CA ASN A 119 2.96 -9.81 23.10
C ASN A 119 4.22 -8.97 22.81
N GLN A 120 5.38 -9.61 22.69
CA GLN A 120 6.63 -8.91 22.37
C GLN A 120 6.59 -8.23 20.99
N TRP A 121 6.03 -8.87 19.95
CA TRP A 121 5.90 -8.28 18.62
C TRP A 121 4.89 -7.14 18.57
N VAL A 122 3.80 -7.23 19.32
CA VAL A 122 2.84 -6.13 19.48
C VAL A 122 3.50 -4.95 20.17
N GLY A 123 4.18 -5.17 21.30
CA GLY A 123 4.97 -4.14 22.00
C GLY A 123 6.03 -3.52 21.10
N THR A 124 6.69 -4.33 20.28
CA THR A 124 7.66 -3.86 19.27
C THR A 124 6.99 -2.93 18.26
N GLY A 125 5.80 -3.28 17.76
CA GLY A 125 5.05 -2.44 16.82
C GLY A 125 4.64 -1.09 17.42
N ILE A 126 4.27 -1.07 18.71
CA ILE A 126 3.96 0.16 19.44
C ILE A 126 5.21 1.04 19.55
N TRP A 127 6.30 0.50 20.09
CA TRP A 127 7.56 1.25 20.24
C TRP A 127 8.14 1.68 18.90
N TYR A 128 8.01 0.86 17.86
CA TYR A 128 8.43 1.19 16.52
C TYR A 128 7.66 2.40 15.99
N SER A 129 6.33 2.42 16.17
CA SER A 129 5.48 3.55 15.79
C SER A 129 5.81 4.83 16.58
N VAL A 130 6.04 4.71 17.89
CA VAL A 130 6.44 5.84 18.75
C VAL A 130 7.79 6.41 18.33
N CYS A 131 8.80 5.56 18.11
CA CYS A 131 10.13 5.97 17.64
C CYS A 131 10.07 6.68 16.29
N LEU A 132 9.32 6.13 15.33
CA LEU A 132 9.12 6.76 14.02
C LEU A 132 8.38 8.10 14.15
N GLY A 133 7.34 8.16 14.97
CA GLY A 133 6.57 9.38 15.22
C GLY A 133 7.42 10.48 15.87
N LEU A 134 8.28 10.13 16.83
CA LEU A 134 9.23 11.05 17.45
C LEU A 134 10.23 11.61 16.43
N VAL A 135 10.85 10.73 15.64
CA VAL A 135 11.81 11.14 14.61
C VAL A 135 11.14 12.06 13.59
N ALA A 136 9.95 11.68 13.09
CA ALA A 136 9.19 12.50 12.15
C ALA A 136 8.82 13.88 12.74
N SER A 137 8.39 13.93 14.00
CA SER A 137 8.04 15.18 14.69
C SER A 137 9.25 16.10 14.84
N LEU A 138 10.42 15.56 15.19
CA LEU A 138 11.66 16.33 15.31
C LEU A 138 12.09 16.93 13.96
N PHE A 139 12.09 16.13 12.89
CA PHE A 139 12.39 16.62 11.55
C PHE A 139 11.40 17.68 11.08
N PHE A 140 10.11 17.47 11.35
CA PHE A 140 9.07 18.44 11.01
C PHE A 140 9.29 19.79 11.71
N VAL A 141 9.57 19.80 13.02
CA VAL A 141 9.86 21.05 13.76
C VAL A 141 11.12 21.72 13.24
N TYR A 142 12.19 20.95 12.98
CA TYR A 142 13.43 21.48 12.43
C TYR A 142 13.22 22.14 11.07
N ASP A 143 12.51 21.47 10.16
CA ASP A 143 12.20 21.99 8.82
C ASP A 143 11.32 23.23 8.89
N LEU A 144 10.36 23.29 9.83
CA LEU A 144 9.53 24.46 10.06
C LEU A 144 10.36 25.66 10.53
N VAL A 145 11.22 25.50 11.55
CA VAL A 145 12.08 26.57 12.06
C VAL A 145 13.06 27.06 10.99
N LYS A 146 13.69 26.14 10.26
CA LYS A 146 14.60 26.49 9.16
C LYS A 146 13.86 27.21 8.03
N GLY A 147 12.63 26.79 7.72
CA GLY A 147 11.75 27.46 6.76
C GLY A 147 11.41 28.89 7.17
N LEU A 148 11.11 29.12 8.45
CA LEU A 148 10.83 30.46 8.98
C LEU A 148 12.05 31.38 8.98
N ILE A 149 13.24 30.87 9.30
CA ILE A 149 14.48 31.68 9.34
C ILE A 149 15.00 32.01 7.94
N LYS A 150 14.70 31.16 6.94
CA LYS A 150 15.15 31.36 5.55
C LYS A 150 14.13 32.12 4.69
N SER A 151 12.98 32.50 5.25
CA SER A 151 11.98 33.40 4.66
C SER A 151 12.26 34.85 5.03
#